data_AF-A0A1Y1ZQP9-F1
#
_entry.id   AF-A0A1Y1ZQP9-F1
#
_cell.length_a   1.000
_cell.length_b   1.000
_cell.length_c   1.000
_cell.angle_alpha   90.00
_cell.angle_beta   90.00
_cell.angle_gamma   90.00
#
_symmetry.space_group_name_H-M   'P 1'
#
loop_
_entity.id
_entity.type
_entity.pdbx_description
1 polymer ?
#
loop_
_entity_poly.entity_id
_entity_poly.type
_entity_poly.pdbx_seq_one_letter_code
_entity_poly.pdbx_strand_id
1 'polypeptide(L)'
;MYIDTTAANEASKAPEAKSPRTGIRHSEETTPLLETFVNQPPPPSYLEATTPNPWNNRRSGDEGSRLLAFDERGAGESPPDQRSDGLYKGLVYRRRSLREHCTQRRTIKAIVAIVFLIMLIIIIALATRKQDKTTVSPIPAVPAVPSQPKKEYPIRWPSGCKKDYNTNKAEFTFGSPSELRIQEAVHQLDGPYKRVTGWIHVAPAPAEQAAGTIQAKFAYAVSKSIDIDSVKFASSATGLTIGDVNTPDGGDGIKAGTACLGMSLVIYMASGAKLENFDVSSVHLGMQIHAGVDFSVTNSTTISLTTGTLDAPPFDSRETRLKTISGSISGKYSLLDLLSIDTKSGSVNIAVAPKEAVNGGSESAVFRASSLSGTIRTDFERKNIPDRDFQVAVDTKVGSIEGSFIHGSKTTITSVAGSIIATLYPFEAGAYENTIETSTHSGETKLKIGAPLVNPGSVMNKLTSSHKTISGAMDLTYPQEWEGHLEGSTLNGSLHLEGRDLELVKKGEGVPGGSTIEAKKGKGGSKMTFNSISGSCEVKVGKL
;
A
#
# COMPACT_ATOMS: atom_id res chain seq x y z
N MET A 1 -3.95 16.09 37.51
CA MET A 1 -4.67 16.92 36.53
C MET A 1 -4.14 18.34 36.65
N TYR A 2 -3.37 18.81 35.68
CA TYR A 2 -2.83 20.18 35.63
C TYR A 2 -3.35 20.81 34.34
N ILE A 3 -3.99 21.96 34.47
CA ILE A 3 -4.54 22.75 33.37
C ILE A 3 -4.01 24.17 33.61
N ASP A 4 -3.13 24.65 32.73
CA ASP A 4 -2.70 26.05 32.75
C ASP A 4 -3.61 26.86 31.83
N THR A 5 -4.79 27.22 32.34
CA THR A 5 -5.70 28.18 31.68
C THR A 5 -5.33 29.63 32.01
N THR A 6 -4.38 29.83 32.92
CA THR A 6 -3.95 31.16 33.39
C THR A 6 -3.10 31.89 32.36
N ALA A 7 -2.21 31.19 31.65
CA ALA A 7 -1.43 31.77 30.56
C ALA A 7 -2.31 32.17 29.34
N ALA A 8 -3.46 31.51 29.13
CA ALA A 8 -4.33 31.74 27.98
C ALA A 8 -5.20 33.02 28.09
N ASN A 9 -5.51 33.46 29.32
CA ASN A 9 -6.42 34.59 29.55
C ASN A 9 -5.74 35.92 29.88
N GLU A 10 -4.42 35.94 30.11
CA GLU A 10 -3.71 37.18 30.48
C GLU A 10 -3.30 38.05 29.28
N ALA A 11 -3.27 37.50 28.05
CA ALA A 11 -2.79 38.23 26.86
C ALA A 11 -3.84 39.09 26.14
N SER A 12 -5.07 39.21 26.67
CA SER A 12 -6.18 39.95 26.02
C SER A 12 -6.54 41.30 26.67
N LYS A 13 -5.75 41.80 27.62
CA LYS A 13 -5.92 43.18 28.14
C LYS A 13 -5.13 44.20 27.33
N ALA A 14 -5.84 45.07 26.63
CA ALA A 14 -5.29 46.28 26.00
C ALA A 14 -4.67 47.22 27.06
N PRO A 15 -3.65 48.04 26.71
CA PRO A 15 -2.98 48.90 27.68
C PRO A 15 -3.70 50.25 27.82
N GLU A 16 -4.07 50.60 29.05
CA GLU A 16 -4.35 51.98 29.46
C GLU A 16 -3.17 52.53 30.29
N ALA A 17 -2.95 53.84 30.18
CA ALA A 17 -1.67 54.49 30.40
C ALA A 17 -1.43 55.08 31.82
N LYS A 18 -0.14 55.02 32.23
CA LYS A 18 0.68 55.94 33.07
C LYS A 18 0.39 56.19 34.58
N SER A 19 1.29 55.59 35.41
CA SER A 19 2.10 56.06 36.59
C SER A 19 1.93 57.48 37.19
N PRO A 20 2.35 57.81 38.47
CA PRO A 20 3.54 57.27 39.18
C PRO A 20 3.58 57.20 40.76
N ARG A 21 4.59 56.44 41.23
CA ARG A 21 5.57 56.67 42.35
C ARG A 21 5.28 56.43 43.87
N THR A 22 6.33 55.85 44.48
CA THR A 22 6.79 55.77 45.91
C THR A 22 6.05 54.83 46.87
N GLY A 23 6.66 53.97 47.70
CA GLY A 23 8.05 53.55 47.95
C GLY A 23 8.13 52.70 49.25
N ILE A 24 9.14 51.81 49.37
CA ILE A 24 9.85 51.35 50.62
C ILE A 24 9.00 50.42 51.56
N ARG A 25 9.38 49.22 52.10
CA ARG A 25 10.65 48.54 52.50
C ARG A 25 10.44 47.03 52.88
N HIS A 26 11.53 46.25 52.82
CA HIS A 26 11.95 45.03 53.60
C HIS A 26 11.10 43.73 53.51
N SER A 27 11.64 42.49 53.56
CA SER A 27 12.99 41.92 53.79
C SER A 27 13.06 40.45 53.32
N GLU A 28 14.25 40.05 52.82
CA GLU A 28 15.01 38.79 53.00
C GLU A 28 14.31 37.42 53.11
N GLU A 29 14.63 36.52 52.17
CA GLU A 29 15.44 35.30 52.40
C GLU A 29 15.58 34.53 51.08
N THR A 30 16.80 34.46 50.53
CA THR A 30 17.13 33.58 49.40
C THR A 30 18.29 32.67 49.77
N THR A 31 18.03 31.40 49.50
CA THR A 31 18.83 30.21 49.77
C THR A 31 20.10 30.17 48.92
N PRO A 32 21.17 29.53 49.42
CA PRO A 32 22.40 29.32 48.66
C PRO A 32 22.23 28.09 47.77
N LEU A 33 22.66 28.16 46.51
CA LEU A 33 23.24 27.06 45.70
C LEU A 33 23.29 27.46 44.22
N LEU A 34 24.20 28.37 43.88
CA LEU A 34 24.66 28.59 42.51
C LEU A 34 26.14 28.97 42.56
N GLU A 35 26.99 27.98 42.83
CA GLU A 35 28.42 28.07 42.53
C GLU A 35 28.90 26.76 41.88
N THR A 36 29.35 26.91 40.63
CA THR A 36 30.49 26.24 40.00
C THR A 36 30.64 24.72 40.13
N PHE A 37 30.33 24.01 39.03
CA PHE A 37 30.98 22.75 38.70
C PHE A 37 31.81 22.90 37.42
N VAL A 38 32.96 23.55 37.58
CA VAL A 38 34.10 23.42 36.65
C VAL A 38 35.04 22.39 37.28
N ASN A 39 35.43 21.37 36.51
CA ASN A 39 36.32 20.25 36.88
C ASN A 39 35.70 19.00 37.52
N GLN A 40 34.75 18.35 36.84
CA GLN A 40 34.53 16.90 37.02
C GLN A 40 34.65 16.14 35.69
N PRO A 41 35.28 14.94 35.70
CA PRO A 41 35.37 14.09 34.51
C PRO A 41 33.97 13.59 34.10
N PRO A 42 33.70 13.42 32.78
CA PRO A 42 32.38 13.04 32.30
C PRO A 42 31.99 11.66 32.83
N PRO A 43 30.71 11.45 33.25
CA PRO A 43 30.24 10.12 33.62
C PRO A 43 30.21 9.19 32.40
N PRO A 44 30.48 7.88 32.58
CA PRO A 44 30.63 6.94 31.49
C PRO A 44 29.30 6.72 30.74
N SER A 45 29.42 6.59 29.42
CA SER A 45 28.36 6.24 28.49
C SER A 45 27.72 4.90 28.83
N TYR A 46 26.41 4.87 29.05
CA TYR A 46 25.66 3.61 29.11
C TYR A 46 25.22 3.18 27.71
N LEU A 47 26.02 2.31 27.12
CA LEU A 47 25.62 1.33 26.11
C LEU A 47 25.70 -0.04 26.79
N GLU A 48 24.61 -0.81 26.64
CA GLU A 48 24.53 -2.27 26.73
C GLU A 48 25.17 -2.98 27.94
N ALA A 49 24.30 -3.54 28.78
CA ALA A 49 24.59 -4.79 29.50
C ALA A 49 23.30 -5.58 29.71
N THR A 50 22.90 -6.32 28.68
CA THR A 50 22.31 -7.65 28.86
C THR A 50 23.34 -8.52 29.57
N THR A 51 22.97 -9.15 30.69
CA THR A 51 23.67 -10.34 31.16
C THR A 51 22.76 -11.57 31.08
N PRO A 52 23.28 -12.69 30.54
CA PRO A 52 22.59 -13.96 30.37
C PRO A 52 22.70 -14.79 31.66
N ASN A 53 21.75 -15.69 31.91
CA ASN A 53 22.04 -16.97 32.55
C ASN A 53 20.86 -17.97 32.49
N PRO A 54 21.10 -19.27 32.75
CA PRO A 54 20.96 -20.30 31.73
C PRO A 54 19.90 -21.35 32.07
N TRP A 55 19.60 -22.15 31.06
CA TRP A 55 18.74 -23.30 31.08
C TRP A 55 19.09 -24.31 32.19
N ASN A 56 18.07 -24.78 32.89
CA ASN A 56 18.05 -26.11 33.49
C ASN A 56 16.69 -26.79 33.27
N ASN A 57 16.71 -27.77 32.37
CA ASN A 57 15.97 -29.02 32.34
C ASN A 57 14.65 -29.14 33.14
N ARG A 58 13.52 -29.18 32.41
CA ARG A 58 12.45 -30.16 32.69
C ARG A 58 11.97 -30.83 31.42
N ARG A 59 11.75 -32.15 31.55
CA ARG A 59 11.42 -33.11 30.51
C ARG A 59 9.92 -33.44 30.62
N SER A 60 9.29 -33.60 29.46
CA SER A 60 8.11 -34.42 29.20
C SER A 60 6.71 -33.85 29.47
N GLY A 61 5.90 -33.87 28.40
CA GLY A 61 4.47 -34.17 28.48
C GLY A 61 3.55 -33.08 27.95
N ASP A 62 3.08 -33.25 26.71
CA ASP A 62 1.79 -32.81 26.18
C ASP A 62 1.20 -31.48 26.67
N GLU A 63 1.43 -30.39 25.93
CA GLU A 63 0.53 -29.23 25.94
C GLU A 63 0.70 -28.31 24.70
N GLY A 64 1.02 -28.90 23.54
CA GLY A 64 1.23 -28.14 22.29
C GLY A 64 0.20 -28.39 21.18
N SER A 65 -0.74 -29.31 21.37
CA SER A 65 -1.60 -29.80 20.30
C SER A 65 -3.07 -29.88 20.72
N ARG A 66 -3.62 -28.76 21.20
CA ARG A 66 -5.06 -28.65 21.50
C ARG A 66 -5.70 -27.29 21.23
N LEU A 67 -5.16 -26.53 20.26
CA LEU A 67 -5.78 -25.27 19.81
C LEU A 67 -6.25 -25.28 18.34
N LEU A 68 -6.28 -26.43 17.67
CA LEU A 68 -6.80 -26.52 16.29
C LEU A 68 -7.59 -27.82 16.05
N ALA A 69 -8.62 -28.05 16.86
CA ALA A 69 -9.66 -29.02 16.55
C ALA A 69 -11.02 -28.37 16.84
N PHE A 70 -11.56 -27.69 15.83
CA PHE A 70 -12.98 -27.35 15.77
C PHE A 70 -13.63 -28.41 14.90
N ASP A 71 -14.38 -29.30 15.54
CA ASP A 71 -15.32 -30.16 14.84
C ASP A 71 -16.69 -30.10 15.52
N GLU A 72 -17.68 -30.29 14.69
CA GLU A 72 -19.10 -30.01 14.86
C GLU A 72 -19.77 -30.86 15.96
N ARG A 73 -20.63 -30.23 16.79
CA ARG A 73 -22.06 -30.60 17.06
C ARG A 73 -22.55 -30.16 18.45
N GLY A 74 -23.63 -29.36 18.44
CA GLY A 74 -24.88 -29.72 19.14
C GLY A 74 -25.19 -29.12 20.53
N ALA A 75 -26.01 -28.06 20.55
CA ALA A 75 -27.14 -27.79 21.48
C ALA A 75 -27.81 -26.48 20.98
N GLY A 76 -29.06 -26.43 20.48
CA GLY A 76 -30.34 -26.64 21.19
C GLY A 76 -30.57 -25.45 22.15
N GLU A 77 -31.60 -24.61 22.10
CA GLU A 77 -32.95 -24.60 21.52
C GLU A 77 -33.42 -23.13 21.39
N SER A 78 -34.32 -22.83 20.44
CA SER A 78 -35.20 -21.65 20.47
C SER A 78 -36.45 -21.94 19.63
N PRO A 79 -37.68 -21.77 20.16
CA PRO A 79 -38.91 -21.86 19.37
C PRO A 79 -39.69 -20.50 19.36
N PRO A 80 -40.79 -20.34 18.59
CA PRO A 80 -40.79 -19.98 17.17
C PRO A 80 -41.83 -18.89 16.78
N ASP A 81 -42.08 -18.75 15.46
CA ASP A 81 -43.16 -18.05 14.72
C ASP A 81 -42.85 -16.64 14.20
N GLN A 82 -43.15 -16.22 12.95
CA GLN A 82 -44.11 -16.72 11.95
C GLN A 82 -43.82 -16.18 10.51
N ARG A 83 -43.93 -17.08 9.52
CA ARG A 83 -44.40 -16.99 8.11
C ARG A 83 -44.33 -15.67 7.30
N SER A 84 -43.77 -15.76 6.09
CA SER A 84 -44.55 -15.59 4.83
C SER A 84 -43.77 -16.06 3.58
N ASP A 85 -44.53 -16.67 2.68
CA ASP A 85 -44.15 -17.45 1.50
C ASP A 85 -43.92 -16.63 0.22
N GLY A 86 -43.30 -17.26 -0.79
CA GLY A 86 -43.50 -16.92 -2.22
C GLY A 86 -42.20 -16.88 -3.05
N LEU A 87 -41.74 -17.98 -3.65
CA LEU A 87 -42.12 -18.50 -4.97
C LEU A 87 -41.60 -17.65 -6.17
N TYR A 88 -40.58 -18.13 -6.90
CA TYR A 88 -40.50 -17.99 -8.37
C TYR A 88 -39.70 -19.13 -9.00
N LYS A 89 -40.41 -20.05 -9.65
CA LYS A 89 -39.92 -20.91 -10.74
C LYS A 89 -40.06 -20.13 -12.06
N GLY A 90 -39.19 -20.39 -13.03
CA GLY A 90 -39.57 -20.25 -14.45
C GLY A 90 -38.45 -19.84 -15.41
N LEU A 91 -37.76 -20.83 -15.97
CA LEU A 91 -37.11 -20.73 -17.27
C LEU A 91 -38.19 -20.87 -18.36
N VAL A 92 -38.31 -19.88 -19.26
CA VAL A 92 -39.04 -20.05 -20.53
C VAL A 92 -38.31 -19.33 -21.67
N TYR A 93 -37.92 -20.15 -22.65
CA TYR A 93 -37.50 -19.82 -24.00
C TYR A 93 -38.50 -18.88 -24.71
N ARG A 94 -38.01 -17.78 -25.32
CA ARG A 94 -38.81 -16.96 -26.24
C ARG A 94 -38.22 -17.02 -27.65
N ARG A 95 -38.90 -17.80 -28.51
CA ARG A 95 -38.75 -17.79 -29.98
C ARG A 95 -38.93 -16.37 -30.52
N ARG A 96 -38.02 -15.92 -31.38
CA ARG A 96 -38.25 -14.78 -32.28
C ARG A 96 -38.22 -15.24 -33.73
N SER A 97 -39.12 -14.64 -34.48
CA SER A 97 -39.73 -15.09 -35.73
C SER A 97 -38.91 -14.75 -36.97
N LEU A 98 -38.94 -15.71 -37.91
CA LEU A 98 -38.74 -15.56 -39.35
C LEU A 98 -39.62 -14.44 -39.94
N ARG A 99 -39.05 -13.25 -40.17
CA ARG A 99 -39.58 -12.32 -41.19
C ARG A 99 -38.59 -11.22 -41.55
N GLU A 100 -37.49 -11.55 -42.23
CA GLU A 100 -36.67 -10.56 -42.94
C GLU A 100 -35.72 -11.25 -43.96
N HIS A 101 -36.30 -12.05 -44.84
CA HIS A 101 -35.59 -12.70 -45.95
C HIS A 101 -36.30 -12.38 -47.26
N CYS A 102 -36.16 -11.14 -47.77
CA CYS A 102 -36.47 -10.86 -49.18
C CYS A 102 -35.89 -9.55 -49.78
N THR A 103 -34.82 -8.96 -49.24
CA THR A 103 -34.20 -7.76 -49.87
C THR A 103 -32.68 -7.80 -50.07
N GLN A 104 -31.97 -8.86 -49.66
CA GLN A 104 -30.50 -8.92 -49.79
C GLN A 104 -29.96 -9.50 -51.11
N ARG A 105 -30.79 -10.00 -52.03
CA ARG A 105 -30.29 -10.62 -53.28
C ARG A 105 -29.96 -9.64 -54.41
N ARG A 106 -30.38 -8.38 -54.32
CA ARG A 106 -30.02 -7.33 -55.30
C ARG A 106 -28.83 -6.47 -54.88
N THR A 107 -28.50 -6.40 -53.59
CA THR A 107 -27.40 -5.57 -53.06
C THR A 107 -26.03 -6.25 -53.14
N ILE A 108 -25.96 -7.58 -53.13
CA ILE A 108 -24.69 -8.33 -53.20
C ILE A 108 -24.03 -8.26 -54.59
N LYS A 109 -24.82 -8.21 -55.69
CA LYS A 109 -24.27 -8.13 -57.05
C LYS A 109 -23.62 -6.76 -57.35
N ALA A 110 -24.09 -5.69 -56.73
CA ALA A 110 -23.52 -4.35 -56.90
C ALA A 110 -22.17 -4.20 -56.16
N ILE A 111 -22.05 -4.80 -54.97
CA ILE A 111 -20.83 -4.72 -54.15
C ILE A 111 -19.67 -5.48 -54.80
N VAL A 112 -19.93 -6.65 -55.40
CA VAL A 112 -18.88 -7.43 -56.09
C VAL A 112 -18.33 -6.70 -57.31
N ALA A 113 -19.17 -5.99 -58.07
CA ALA A 113 -18.73 -5.21 -59.22
C ALA A 113 -17.83 -4.02 -58.82
N ILE A 114 -18.14 -3.35 -57.71
CA ILE A 114 -17.36 -2.22 -57.21
C ILE A 114 -15.98 -2.68 -56.70
N VAL A 115 -15.90 -3.81 -56.00
CA VAL A 115 -14.62 -4.37 -55.52
C VAL A 115 -13.72 -4.77 -56.69
N PHE A 116 -14.28 -5.32 -57.78
CA PHE A 116 -13.51 -5.67 -58.97
C PHE A 116 -12.93 -4.44 -59.68
N LEU A 117 -13.68 -3.33 -59.72
CA LEU A 117 -13.24 -2.07 -60.31
C LEU A 117 -12.10 -1.41 -59.50
N ILE A 118 -12.17 -1.48 -58.17
CA ILE A 118 -11.12 -0.97 -57.28
C ILE A 118 -9.82 -1.78 -57.45
N MET A 119 -9.91 -3.11 -57.57
CA MET A 119 -8.74 -3.96 -57.81
C MET A 119 -8.08 -3.67 -59.17
N LEU A 120 -8.87 -3.37 -60.20
CA LEU A 120 -8.33 -3.03 -61.52
C LEU A 120 -7.57 -1.69 -61.51
N ILE A 121 -8.05 -0.69 -60.75
CA ILE A 121 -7.38 0.61 -60.58
C ILE A 121 -6.04 0.45 -59.85
N ILE A 122 -5.97 -0.41 -58.82
CA ILE A 122 -4.73 -0.66 -58.07
C ILE A 122 -3.68 -1.34 -58.97
N ILE A 123 -4.09 -2.27 -59.83
CA ILE A 123 -3.17 -2.95 -60.76
C ILE A 123 -2.63 -1.98 -61.82
N ILE A 124 -3.46 -1.06 -62.33
CA ILE A 124 -3.02 -0.03 -63.29
C ILE A 124 -2.08 1.00 -62.62
N ALA A 125 -2.33 1.34 -61.35
CA ALA A 125 -1.46 2.24 -60.59
C ALA A 125 -0.09 1.63 -60.26
N LEU A 126 0.00 0.30 -60.11
CA LEU A 126 1.27 -0.40 -59.89
C LEU A 126 2.06 -0.62 -61.19
N ALA A 127 1.40 -0.66 -62.35
CA ALA A 127 2.05 -0.85 -63.65
C ALA A 127 2.69 0.43 -64.23
N THR A 128 2.49 1.61 -63.63
CA THR A 128 2.93 2.90 -64.20
C THR A 128 4.01 3.64 -63.41
N ARG A 129 4.53 3.07 -62.30
CA ARG A 129 5.67 3.70 -61.58
C ARG A 129 7.01 3.38 -62.26
N LYS A 130 7.43 4.26 -63.16
CA LYS A 130 8.81 4.41 -63.63
C LYS A 130 9.73 4.73 -62.44
N GLN A 131 10.85 3.99 -62.35
CA GLN A 131 11.96 4.28 -61.45
C GLN A 131 12.72 5.51 -61.95
N ASP A 132 12.77 6.58 -61.14
CA ASP A 132 13.80 7.60 -61.25
C ASP A 132 14.98 7.22 -60.35
N LYS A 133 16.12 6.95 -60.99
CA LYS A 133 17.42 6.76 -60.32
C LYS A 133 18.00 8.14 -60.03
N THR A 134 17.97 8.55 -58.76
CA THR A 134 18.78 9.67 -58.27
C THR A 134 19.98 9.13 -57.51
N THR A 135 21.15 9.29 -58.11
CA THR A 135 22.47 9.05 -57.54
C THR A 135 22.71 9.98 -56.34
N VAL A 136 22.95 9.41 -55.16
CA VAL A 136 23.48 10.13 -53.99
C VAL A 136 24.80 9.48 -53.60
N SER A 137 25.88 10.27 -53.65
CA SER A 137 27.22 9.91 -53.17
C SER A 137 27.25 9.81 -51.62
N PRO A 138 28.18 9.02 -51.06
CA PRO A 138 28.06 8.48 -49.71
C PRO A 138 28.41 9.50 -48.63
N ILE A 139 27.55 9.59 -47.60
CA ILE A 139 27.88 10.20 -46.32
C ILE A 139 28.74 9.19 -45.54
N PRO A 140 29.88 9.58 -44.93
CA PRO A 140 30.74 8.66 -44.18
C PRO A 140 29.98 8.00 -43.03
N ALA A 141 30.20 6.71 -42.85
CA ALA A 141 29.63 5.89 -41.78
C ALA A 141 29.86 6.54 -40.41
N VAL A 142 28.77 6.95 -39.77
CA VAL A 142 28.77 7.14 -38.32
C VAL A 142 28.88 5.74 -37.71
N PRO A 143 29.90 5.45 -36.88
CA PRO A 143 30.07 4.13 -36.31
C PRO A 143 28.83 3.75 -35.50
N ALA A 144 28.36 2.51 -35.71
CA ALA A 144 27.25 1.91 -34.98
C ALA A 144 27.48 2.11 -33.48
N VAL A 145 26.54 2.79 -32.83
CA VAL A 145 26.46 2.83 -31.37
C VAL A 145 26.40 1.36 -30.91
N PRO A 146 27.30 0.91 -30.02
CA PRO A 146 27.27 -0.46 -29.56
C PRO A 146 25.92 -0.72 -28.90
N SER A 147 25.18 -1.70 -29.41
CA SER A 147 23.96 -2.16 -28.79
C SER A 147 24.24 -2.54 -27.34
N GLN A 148 23.45 -2.00 -26.42
CA GLN A 148 23.57 -2.42 -25.03
C GLN A 148 23.20 -3.90 -24.93
N PRO A 149 24.07 -4.77 -24.37
CA PRO A 149 23.77 -6.18 -24.26
C PRO A 149 22.54 -6.41 -23.35
N LYS A 150 21.76 -7.46 -23.65
CA LYS A 150 20.64 -7.92 -22.80
C LYS A 150 21.11 -8.01 -21.35
N LYS A 151 20.50 -7.21 -20.46
CA LYS A 151 20.87 -7.19 -19.04
C LYS A 151 20.47 -8.53 -18.41
N GLU A 152 21.47 -9.35 -18.11
CA GLU A 152 21.26 -10.66 -17.50
C GLU A 152 21.25 -10.56 -15.97
N TYR A 153 20.37 -11.34 -15.34
CA TYR A 153 20.30 -11.49 -13.89
C TYR A 153 20.67 -12.92 -13.53
N PRO A 154 21.64 -13.12 -12.60
CA PRO A 154 22.09 -14.46 -12.26
C PRO A 154 21.04 -15.20 -11.43
N ILE A 155 21.05 -16.53 -11.55
CA ILE A 155 20.23 -17.40 -10.72
C ILE A 155 20.73 -17.33 -9.28
N ARG A 156 19.85 -16.98 -8.34
CA ARG A 156 20.17 -17.06 -6.91
C ARG A 156 19.98 -18.50 -6.43
N TRP A 157 21.09 -19.19 -6.27
CA TRP A 157 21.11 -20.56 -5.75
C TRP A 157 20.74 -20.58 -4.26
N PRO A 158 19.83 -21.48 -3.81
CA PRO A 158 19.44 -21.51 -2.40
C PRO A 158 20.64 -21.78 -1.49
N SER A 159 20.72 -21.08 -0.36
CA SER A 159 21.75 -21.31 0.65
C SER A 159 21.61 -22.72 1.24
N GLY A 160 22.72 -23.32 1.70
CA GLY A 160 22.73 -24.67 2.26
C GLY A 160 22.60 -25.81 1.25
N CYS A 161 22.53 -25.51 -0.04
CA CYS A 161 22.59 -26.49 -1.12
C CYS A 161 24.03 -26.72 -1.58
N LYS A 162 24.31 -27.93 -2.10
CA LYS A 162 25.63 -28.22 -2.69
C LYS A 162 25.87 -27.35 -3.93
N LYS A 163 27.14 -27.04 -4.23
CA LYS A 163 27.53 -26.12 -5.32
C LYS A 163 27.49 -26.78 -6.71
N ASP A 164 27.30 -28.08 -6.78
CA ASP A 164 27.12 -28.81 -8.02
C ASP A 164 25.64 -28.82 -8.44
N TYR A 165 25.35 -28.16 -9.56
CA TYR A 165 24.01 -28.06 -10.13
C TYR A 165 24.08 -28.02 -11.66
N ASN A 166 22.99 -28.42 -12.29
CA ASN A 166 22.79 -28.30 -13.73
C ASN A 166 21.97 -27.03 -13.99
N THR A 167 22.22 -26.33 -15.10
CA THR A 167 21.52 -25.08 -15.46
C THR A 167 20.89 -25.16 -16.84
N ASN A 168 19.66 -24.67 -16.99
CA ASN A 168 19.00 -24.52 -18.28
C ASN A 168 18.44 -23.10 -18.44
N LYS A 169 18.07 -22.76 -19.67
CA LYS A 169 17.40 -21.50 -20.00
C LYS A 169 16.37 -21.72 -21.11
N ALA A 170 15.25 -21.01 -20.99
CA ALA A 170 14.21 -20.91 -22.00
C ALA A 170 13.94 -19.44 -22.31
N GLU A 171 13.70 -19.12 -23.58
CA GLU A 171 13.34 -17.77 -24.03
C GLU A 171 11.95 -17.78 -24.63
N PHE A 172 11.17 -16.74 -24.33
CA PHE A 172 9.77 -16.59 -24.73
C PHE A 172 9.57 -15.21 -25.36
N THR A 173 8.75 -15.15 -26.41
CA THR A 173 8.37 -13.90 -27.06
C THR A 173 6.86 -13.77 -27.02
N PHE A 174 6.36 -12.73 -26.34
CA PHE A 174 4.92 -12.48 -26.19
C PHE A 174 4.40 -11.44 -27.19
N GLY A 175 5.29 -10.66 -27.82
CA GLY A 175 4.87 -9.57 -28.70
C GLY A 175 4.23 -8.45 -27.89
N SER A 176 3.06 -7.97 -28.29
CA SER A 176 2.33 -6.90 -27.60
C SER A 176 0.99 -7.43 -27.05
N PRO A 177 1.02 -8.28 -26.01
CA PRO A 177 -0.21 -8.85 -25.46
C PRO A 177 -1.01 -7.78 -24.73
N SER A 178 -2.34 -7.92 -24.68
CA SER A 178 -3.19 -7.07 -23.82
C SER A 178 -3.06 -7.46 -22.35
N GLU A 179 -2.80 -8.74 -22.05
CA GLU A 179 -2.64 -9.25 -20.69
C GLU A 179 -1.33 -10.03 -20.59
N LEU A 180 -0.60 -9.82 -19.49
CA LEU A 180 0.56 -10.64 -19.16
C LEU A 180 0.35 -11.29 -17.80
N ARG A 181 0.30 -12.63 -17.80
CA ARG A 181 0.10 -13.44 -16.60
C ARG A 181 1.31 -14.34 -16.33
N ILE A 182 1.92 -14.16 -15.17
CA ILE A 182 3.05 -14.96 -14.69
C ILE A 182 2.62 -15.74 -13.46
N GLN A 183 2.75 -17.06 -13.50
CA GLN A 183 2.36 -17.93 -12.40
C GLN A 183 3.51 -18.88 -12.05
N GLU A 184 3.89 -18.91 -10.78
CA GLU A 184 4.83 -19.89 -10.25
C GLU A 184 4.22 -20.60 -9.04
N ALA A 185 4.17 -21.93 -9.11
CA ALA A 185 3.71 -22.81 -8.06
C ALA A 185 4.50 -24.14 -8.11
N VAL A 186 5.79 -24.09 -7.76
CA VAL A 186 6.61 -25.30 -7.67
C VAL A 186 6.38 -26.02 -6.34
N HIS A 187 5.99 -27.28 -6.37
CA HIS A 187 5.70 -28.05 -5.15
C HIS A 187 6.94 -28.32 -4.31
N GLN A 188 6.85 -28.08 -3.00
CA GLN A 188 7.92 -28.40 -2.03
C GLN A 188 7.57 -29.58 -1.11
N LEU A 189 6.28 -29.78 -0.80
CA LEU A 189 5.86 -30.81 0.16
C LEU A 189 5.74 -32.20 -0.48
N ASP A 190 5.18 -32.25 -1.68
CA ASP A 190 5.02 -33.49 -2.46
C ASP A 190 6.02 -33.57 -3.64
N GLY A 191 6.89 -32.56 -3.74
CA GLY A 191 7.86 -32.40 -4.81
C GLY A 191 9.26 -32.88 -4.46
N PRO A 192 10.16 -33.03 -5.46
CA PRO A 192 11.55 -33.42 -5.23
C PRO A 192 12.40 -32.34 -4.57
N TYR A 193 11.87 -31.11 -4.43
CA TYR A 193 12.60 -29.93 -3.99
C TYR A 193 12.39 -29.62 -2.51
N LYS A 194 13.48 -29.59 -1.76
CA LYS A 194 13.49 -29.10 -0.37
C LYS A 194 13.49 -27.58 -0.28
N ARG A 195 14.15 -26.94 -1.24
CA ARG A 195 14.42 -25.50 -1.24
C ARG A 195 14.24 -24.97 -2.65
N VAL A 196 13.27 -24.08 -2.81
CA VAL A 196 13.07 -23.31 -4.03
C VAL A 196 13.32 -21.84 -3.70
N THR A 197 14.18 -21.20 -4.47
CA THR A 197 14.41 -19.74 -4.37
C THR A 197 14.53 -19.13 -5.74
N GLY A 198 14.10 -17.89 -5.89
CA GLY A 198 14.34 -17.17 -7.12
C GLY A 198 13.72 -15.79 -7.14
N TRP A 199 13.84 -15.15 -8.30
CA TRP A 199 13.41 -13.77 -8.50
C TRP A 199 12.81 -13.58 -9.89
N ILE A 200 11.78 -12.74 -9.93
CA ILE A 200 11.18 -12.20 -11.13
C ILE A 200 11.72 -10.78 -11.30
N HIS A 201 12.38 -10.52 -12.42
CA HIS A 201 12.94 -9.22 -12.76
C HIS A 201 12.18 -8.64 -13.94
N VAL A 202 11.59 -7.46 -13.78
CA VAL A 202 11.10 -6.66 -14.91
C VAL A 202 12.18 -5.66 -15.27
N ALA A 203 12.74 -5.77 -16.47
CA ALA A 203 13.92 -5.03 -16.90
C ALA A 203 13.67 -4.33 -18.24
N PRO A 204 14.38 -3.22 -18.51
CA PRO A 204 14.28 -2.56 -19.81
C PRO A 204 14.75 -3.53 -20.90
N ALA A 205 14.02 -3.56 -22.00
CA ALA A 205 14.41 -4.36 -23.16
C ALA A 205 15.70 -3.84 -23.78
N PRO A 206 16.49 -4.72 -24.42
CA PRO A 206 17.65 -4.30 -25.19
C PRO A 206 17.21 -3.48 -26.42
N ALA A 207 18.12 -2.67 -26.98
CA ALA A 207 17.81 -1.73 -28.06
C ALA A 207 17.31 -2.42 -29.34
N GLU A 208 17.62 -3.70 -29.54
CA GLU A 208 17.19 -4.50 -30.67
C GLU A 208 15.73 -4.98 -30.58
N GLN A 209 15.13 -4.95 -29.39
CA GLN A 209 13.74 -5.38 -29.21
C GLN A 209 12.78 -4.29 -29.70
N ALA A 210 11.81 -4.68 -30.53
CA ALA A 210 10.82 -3.76 -31.07
C ALA A 210 10.04 -3.05 -29.95
N ALA A 211 9.84 -1.74 -30.09
CA ALA A 211 9.10 -0.91 -29.13
C ALA A 211 7.70 -1.47 -28.84
N GLY A 212 7.24 -1.37 -27.60
CA GLY A 212 5.95 -1.90 -27.16
C GLY A 212 5.83 -3.43 -27.13
N THR A 213 6.92 -4.18 -27.36
CA THR A 213 6.91 -5.65 -27.25
C THR A 213 7.50 -6.15 -25.94
N ILE A 214 7.15 -7.39 -25.57
CA ILE A 214 7.56 -8.07 -24.36
C ILE A 214 8.22 -9.41 -24.72
N GLN A 215 9.38 -9.67 -24.13
CA GLN A 215 10.09 -10.94 -24.18
C GLN A 215 10.39 -11.39 -22.75
N ALA A 216 10.57 -12.69 -22.54
CA ALA A 216 11.04 -13.20 -21.26
C ALA A 216 12.15 -14.24 -21.44
N LYS A 217 13.04 -14.29 -20.46
CA LYS A 217 14.08 -15.31 -20.32
C LYS A 217 13.91 -15.96 -18.96
N PHE A 218 13.64 -17.25 -18.96
CA PHE A 218 13.61 -18.07 -17.75
C PHE A 218 14.90 -18.86 -17.66
N ALA A 219 15.68 -18.63 -16.62
CA ALA A 219 16.89 -19.40 -16.32
C ALA A 219 16.70 -20.11 -14.99
N TYR A 220 17.05 -21.39 -14.94
CA TYR A 220 16.91 -22.18 -13.72
C TYR A 220 18.10 -23.12 -13.53
N ALA A 221 18.39 -23.40 -12.26
CA ALA A 221 19.41 -24.30 -11.80
C ALA A 221 18.77 -25.37 -10.92
N VAL A 222 19.22 -26.61 -11.03
CA VAL A 222 18.70 -27.73 -10.24
C VAL A 222 19.82 -28.64 -9.77
N SER A 223 19.66 -29.26 -8.60
CA SER A 223 20.64 -30.23 -8.08
C SER A 223 20.83 -31.39 -9.07
N LYS A 224 22.07 -31.90 -9.17
CA LYS A 224 22.41 -33.01 -10.10
C LYS A 224 21.61 -34.29 -9.91
N SER A 225 21.00 -34.47 -8.74
CA SER A 225 20.12 -35.61 -8.43
C SER A 225 18.80 -35.59 -9.20
N ILE A 226 18.45 -34.46 -9.83
CA ILE A 226 17.21 -34.26 -10.57
C ILE A 226 17.55 -34.02 -12.04
N ASP A 227 16.73 -34.62 -12.90
CA ASP A 227 16.80 -34.37 -14.33
C ASP A 227 16.39 -32.92 -14.65
N ILE A 228 17.21 -32.23 -15.40
CA ILE A 228 17.04 -30.81 -15.71
C ILE A 228 15.79 -30.53 -16.56
N ASP A 229 15.35 -31.53 -17.33
CA ASP A 229 14.18 -31.45 -18.19
C ASP A 229 12.87 -31.77 -17.46
N SER A 230 12.96 -32.19 -16.19
CA SER A 230 11.78 -32.47 -15.34
C SER A 230 11.12 -31.22 -14.76
N VAL A 231 11.78 -30.05 -14.86
CA VAL A 231 11.22 -28.77 -14.39
C VAL A 231 10.07 -28.37 -15.32
N LYS A 232 8.84 -28.53 -14.84
CA LYS A 232 7.63 -28.23 -15.61
C LYS A 232 7.43 -26.73 -15.75
N PHE A 233 7.31 -26.25 -16.99
CA PHE A 233 6.81 -24.92 -17.30
C PHE A 233 6.02 -24.97 -18.61
N ALA A 234 5.07 -24.05 -18.76
CA ALA A 234 4.25 -23.90 -19.95
C ALA A 234 4.12 -22.43 -20.30
N SER A 235 4.34 -22.08 -21.58
CA SER A 235 4.14 -20.73 -22.09
C SER A 235 2.89 -20.64 -22.97
N SER A 236 2.16 -19.55 -22.85
CA SER A 236 1.09 -19.16 -23.76
C SER A 236 1.43 -17.84 -24.46
N ALA A 237 0.56 -17.35 -25.34
CA ALA A 237 0.73 -16.04 -25.96
C ALA A 237 0.67 -14.87 -24.96
N THR A 238 0.04 -15.08 -23.79
CA THR A 238 -0.23 -14.06 -22.78
C THR A 238 0.41 -14.35 -21.42
N GLY A 239 1.26 -15.38 -21.31
CA GLY A 239 1.78 -15.73 -19.99
C GLY A 239 2.73 -16.91 -19.92
N LEU A 240 3.26 -17.11 -18.72
CA LEU A 240 4.16 -18.20 -18.37
C LEU A 240 3.73 -18.82 -17.04
N THR A 241 3.57 -20.13 -17.03
CA THR A 241 3.29 -20.92 -15.84
C THR A 241 4.49 -21.82 -15.53
N ILE A 242 4.98 -21.79 -14.29
CA ILE A 242 6.10 -22.58 -13.79
C ILE A 242 5.59 -23.45 -12.64
N GLY A 243 5.79 -24.77 -12.71
CA GLY A 243 5.25 -25.73 -11.76
C GLY A 243 3.83 -26.18 -12.09
N ASP A 244 3.09 -26.65 -11.07
CA ASP A 244 1.69 -27.07 -11.19
C ASP A 244 0.81 -26.14 -10.35
N VAL A 245 -0.04 -25.37 -11.02
CA VAL A 245 -0.92 -24.38 -10.37
C VAL A 245 -2.27 -25.01 -10.00
N ASN A 246 -2.62 -26.17 -10.59
CA ASN A 246 -3.94 -26.78 -10.43
C ASN A 246 -4.02 -27.68 -9.20
N THR A 247 -2.87 -28.20 -8.77
CA THR A 247 -2.77 -29.11 -7.64
C THR A 247 -2.11 -28.37 -6.48
N PRO A 248 -2.81 -27.99 -5.40
CA PRO A 248 -2.15 -27.44 -4.24
C PRO A 248 -1.23 -28.51 -3.60
N ASP A 249 -0.13 -28.07 -2.97
CA ASP A 249 0.70 -28.95 -2.13
C ASP A 249 -0.22 -29.68 -1.12
N GLY A 250 -0.29 -31.02 -1.22
CA GLY A 250 -1.25 -31.87 -0.52
C GLY A 250 -0.67 -32.47 0.77
N GLY A 251 -1.54 -32.77 1.74
CA GLY A 251 -1.18 -33.33 3.05
C GLY A 251 -0.89 -34.83 3.06
N ASP A 252 -0.84 -35.49 1.90
CA ASP A 252 -0.81 -36.94 1.79
C ASP A 252 0.63 -37.44 1.61
N GLY A 253 1.33 -37.54 2.74
CA GLY A 253 2.63 -38.18 2.84
C GLY A 253 3.80 -37.25 2.52
N ILE A 254 4.21 -36.46 3.51
CA ILE A 254 5.39 -35.58 3.48
C ILE A 254 6.65 -36.37 3.12
N LYS A 255 6.95 -36.49 1.83
CA LYS A 255 8.26 -36.94 1.35
C LYS A 255 9.05 -35.70 1.02
N ALA A 256 9.66 -35.12 2.06
CA ALA A 256 10.53 -33.97 1.89
C ALA A 256 11.61 -34.29 0.85
N GLY A 257 11.53 -33.63 -0.30
CA GLY A 257 12.59 -33.64 -1.29
C GLY A 257 13.93 -33.26 -0.67
N THR A 258 15.03 -33.59 -1.35
CA THR A 258 16.39 -33.18 -0.93
C THR A 258 17.05 -32.26 -1.93
N ALA A 259 16.48 -32.12 -3.13
CA ALA A 259 17.02 -31.29 -4.19
C ALA A 259 16.75 -29.81 -3.94
N CYS A 260 17.51 -28.98 -4.64
CA CYS A 260 17.36 -27.53 -4.63
C CYS A 260 17.04 -27.04 -6.03
N LEU A 261 16.24 -25.98 -6.10
CA LEU A 261 15.87 -25.30 -7.33
C LEU A 261 16.11 -23.81 -7.18
N GLY A 262 16.94 -23.25 -8.06
CA GLY A 262 17.18 -21.82 -8.18
C GLY A 262 16.55 -21.31 -9.46
N MET A 263 15.81 -20.19 -9.41
CA MET A 263 15.11 -19.63 -10.57
C MET A 263 15.40 -18.14 -10.77
N SER A 264 15.48 -17.71 -12.03
CA SER A 264 15.52 -16.31 -12.43
C SER A 264 14.66 -16.13 -13.66
N LEU A 265 13.57 -15.38 -13.52
CA LEU A 265 12.71 -14.98 -14.63
C LEU A 265 12.96 -13.52 -14.93
N VAL A 266 13.42 -13.20 -16.14
CA VAL A 266 13.64 -11.83 -16.59
C VAL A 266 12.63 -11.50 -17.67
N ILE A 267 11.76 -10.52 -17.41
CA ILE A 267 10.78 -9.98 -18.34
C ILE A 267 11.36 -8.69 -18.91
N TYR A 268 11.68 -8.70 -20.19
CA TYR A 268 12.19 -7.56 -20.94
C TYR A 268 11.01 -6.79 -21.54
N MET A 269 10.72 -5.62 -20.98
CA MET A 269 9.69 -4.72 -21.48
C MET A 269 10.33 -3.63 -22.34
N ALA A 270 9.95 -3.57 -23.61
CA ALA A 270 10.38 -2.47 -24.48
C ALA A 270 9.63 -1.19 -24.11
N SER A 271 10.29 -0.04 -24.30
CA SER A 271 9.68 1.27 -23.98
C SER A 271 8.35 1.43 -24.71
N GLY A 272 7.39 2.05 -24.02
CA GLY A 272 6.03 2.23 -24.48
C GLY A 272 5.17 0.96 -24.46
N ALA A 273 5.56 -0.10 -23.74
CA ALA A 273 4.73 -1.28 -23.57
C ALA A 273 3.43 -0.93 -22.84
N LYS A 274 2.30 -1.30 -23.45
CA LYS A 274 0.96 -1.06 -22.89
C LYS A 274 0.29 -2.39 -22.61
N LEU A 275 -0.13 -2.57 -21.38
CA LEU A 275 -0.91 -3.72 -20.92
C LEU A 275 -2.27 -3.22 -20.45
N GLU A 276 -3.29 -4.04 -20.60
CA GLU A 276 -4.56 -3.87 -19.91
C GLU A 276 -4.44 -4.42 -18.49
N ASN A 277 -3.98 -5.67 -18.36
CA ASN A 277 -3.79 -6.33 -17.07
C ASN A 277 -2.38 -6.91 -16.95
N PHE A 278 -1.76 -6.72 -15.79
CA PHE A 278 -0.47 -7.31 -15.44
C PHE A 278 -0.58 -8.10 -14.15
N ASP A 279 -0.55 -9.43 -14.27
CA ASP A 279 -0.80 -10.35 -13.17
C ASP A 279 0.43 -11.21 -12.89
N VAL A 280 0.93 -11.15 -11.66
CA VAL A 280 2.04 -11.97 -11.19
C VAL A 280 1.64 -12.69 -9.91
N SER A 281 1.66 -14.01 -9.93
CA SER A 281 1.43 -14.86 -8.76
C SER A 281 2.61 -15.80 -8.57
N SER A 282 3.24 -15.76 -7.40
CA SER A 282 4.37 -16.65 -7.11
C SER A 282 4.33 -17.14 -5.67
N VAL A 283 4.69 -18.40 -5.48
CA VAL A 283 4.81 -19.00 -4.15
C VAL A 283 6.19 -18.74 -3.55
N HIS A 284 7.25 -18.79 -4.38
CA HIS A 284 8.64 -18.82 -3.91
C HIS A 284 9.52 -17.65 -4.33
N LEU A 285 9.06 -16.82 -5.28
CA LEU A 285 9.90 -15.82 -5.94
C LEU A 285 9.63 -14.43 -5.40
N GLY A 286 10.73 -13.71 -5.11
CA GLY A 286 10.68 -12.25 -4.98
C GLY A 286 10.48 -11.60 -6.35
N MET A 287 10.07 -10.34 -6.36
CA MET A 287 9.90 -9.58 -7.58
C MET A 287 10.61 -8.23 -7.48
N GLN A 288 11.30 -7.84 -8.55
CA GLN A 288 11.90 -6.53 -8.67
C GLN A 288 11.62 -5.94 -10.05
N ILE A 289 11.00 -4.76 -10.07
CA ILE A 289 10.92 -3.93 -11.26
C ILE A 289 12.14 -3.00 -11.23
N HIS A 290 12.94 -3.01 -12.30
CA HIS A 290 14.17 -2.22 -12.37
C HIS A 290 13.88 -0.79 -12.85
N ALA A 291 14.75 0.15 -12.48
CA ALA A 291 14.67 1.51 -13.00
C ALA A 291 14.88 1.54 -14.53
N GLY A 292 14.23 2.49 -15.20
CA GLY A 292 14.31 2.67 -16.65
C GLY A 292 13.35 1.78 -17.45
N VAL A 293 12.52 0.97 -16.79
CA VAL A 293 11.41 0.28 -17.44
C VAL A 293 10.28 1.30 -17.66
N ASP A 294 9.83 1.41 -18.90
CA ASP A 294 8.75 2.31 -19.31
C ASP A 294 7.57 1.49 -19.86
N PHE A 295 6.60 1.24 -18.97
CA PHE A 295 5.37 0.54 -19.29
C PHE A 295 4.20 1.17 -18.54
N SER A 296 3.00 1.02 -19.10
CA SER A 296 1.75 1.51 -18.48
C SER A 296 0.69 0.43 -18.51
N VAL A 297 -0.08 0.33 -17.43
CA VAL A 297 -1.18 -0.63 -17.30
C VAL A 297 -2.51 0.12 -17.23
N THR A 298 -3.42 -0.12 -18.17
CA THR A 298 -4.63 0.69 -18.30
C THR A 298 -5.73 0.30 -17.31
N ASN A 299 -5.80 -0.97 -16.89
CA ASN A 299 -6.85 -1.47 -16.01
C ASN A 299 -6.30 -1.86 -14.64
N SER A 300 -5.57 -2.98 -14.53
CA SER A 300 -5.14 -3.48 -13.22
C SER A 300 -3.79 -4.17 -13.21
N THR A 301 -3.01 -3.92 -12.16
CA THR A 301 -1.79 -4.66 -11.84
C THR A 301 -2.01 -5.43 -10.55
N THR A 302 -1.91 -6.76 -10.59
CA THR A 302 -2.03 -7.63 -9.41
C THR A 302 -0.73 -8.39 -9.21
N ILE A 303 -0.07 -8.18 -8.07
CA ILE A 303 1.15 -8.89 -7.69
C ILE A 303 0.89 -9.62 -6.37
N SER A 304 0.94 -10.94 -6.37
CA SER A 304 0.70 -11.79 -5.20
C SER A 304 1.90 -12.72 -4.96
N LEU A 305 2.67 -12.46 -3.91
CA LEU A 305 3.84 -13.25 -3.53
C LEU A 305 3.61 -13.96 -2.19
N THR A 306 3.62 -15.28 -2.15
CA THR A 306 3.53 -16.00 -0.86
C THR A 306 4.80 -15.81 -0.05
N THR A 307 5.96 -15.99 -0.69
CA THR A 307 7.25 -15.67 -0.09
C THR A 307 8.05 -14.81 -1.06
N GLY A 308 8.74 -13.80 -0.52
CA GLY A 308 9.59 -12.93 -1.31
C GLY A 308 9.29 -11.45 -1.11
N THR A 309 10.28 -10.63 -1.43
CA THR A 309 10.17 -9.17 -1.35
C THR A 309 9.75 -8.62 -2.71
N LEU A 310 8.96 -7.54 -2.68
CA LEU A 310 8.61 -6.75 -3.85
C LEU A 310 9.30 -5.39 -3.78
N ASP A 311 10.03 -5.03 -4.82
CA ASP A 311 10.64 -3.71 -4.98
C ASP A 311 10.33 -3.14 -6.36
N ALA A 312 9.84 -1.90 -6.43
CA ALA A 312 9.48 -1.27 -7.70
C ALA A 312 9.69 0.25 -7.72
N PRO A 313 10.23 0.82 -8.82
CA PRO A 313 10.11 2.23 -9.14
C PRO A 313 8.65 2.58 -9.50
N PRO A 314 8.30 3.87 -9.61
CA PRO A 314 6.96 4.28 -10.01
C PRO A 314 6.66 3.77 -11.43
N PHE A 315 5.50 3.14 -11.57
CA PHE A 315 4.87 2.79 -12.84
C PHE A 315 3.39 3.19 -12.76
N ASP A 316 2.79 3.45 -13.91
CA ASP A 316 1.41 3.92 -13.96
C ASP A 316 0.46 2.73 -14.20
N SER A 317 -0.46 2.53 -13.25
CA SER A 317 -1.53 1.53 -13.31
C SER A 317 -2.78 2.10 -12.65
N ARG A 318 -3.94 1.98 -13.30
CA ARG A 318 -5.21 2.53 -12.76
C ARG A 318 -5.54 1.92 -11.39
N GLU A 319 -5.54 0.60 -11.31
CA GLU A 319 -5.58 -0.13 -10.05
C GLU A 319 -4.27 -0.90 -9.82
N THR A 320 -3.73 -0.82 -8.61
CA THR A 320 -2.56 -1.59 -8.20
C THR A 320 -2.88 -2.36 -6.92
N ARG A 321 -2.76 -3.69 -6.98
CA ARG A 321 -3.05 -4.61 -5.88
C ARG A 321 -1.81 -5.44 -5.57
N LEU A 322 -1.19 -5.18 -4.43
CA LEU A 322 0.03 -5.83 -3.98
C LEU A 322 -0.30 -6.70 -2.77
N LYS A 323 0.01 -7.99 -2.84
CA LYS A 323 -0.24 -8.93 -1.76
C LYS A 323 1.02 -9.72 -1.45
N THR A 324 1.39 -9.77 -0.17
CA THR A 324 2.46 -10.66 0.31
C THR A 324 2.04 -11.45 1.55
N ILE A 325 2.43 -12.73 1.64
CA ILE A 325 2.24 -13.48 2.89
C ILE A 325 3.48 -13.32 3.78
N SER A 326 4.67 -13.59 3.24
CA SER A 326 5.93 -13.44 3.95
C SER A 326 6.94 -12.68 3.10
N GLY A 327 7.22 -11.44 3.48
CA GLY A 327 8.15 -10.58 2.77
C GLY A 327 7.76 -9.12 2.82
N SER A 328 8.71 -8.26 2.48
CA SER A 328 8.53 -6.81 2.55
C SER A 328 8.21 -6.22 1.17
N ILE A 329 7.43 -5.15 1.17
CA ILE A 329 7.10 -4.36 -0.02
C ILE A 329 7.81 -3.01 0.13
N SER A 330 8.64 -2.68 -0.86
CA SER A 330 9.34 -1.39 -0.93
C SER A 330 9.16 -0.73 -2.28
N GLY A 331 9.52 0.55 -2.32
CA GLY A 331 9.61 1.31 -3.57
C GLY A 331 8.67 2.51 -3.60
N LYS A 332 8.35 2.94 -4.81
CA LYS A 332 7.49 4.10 -5.03
C LYS A 332 6.37 3.71 -6.00
N TYR A 333 5.13 4.03 -5.63
CA TYR A 333 3.95 3.63 -6.38
C TYR A 333 3.10 4.85 -6.74
N SER A 334 2.62 4.90 -7.99
CA SER A 334 1.66 5.90 -8.43
C SER A 334 0.27 5.56 -7.84
N LEU A 335 -0.41 6.56 -7.28
CA LEU A 335 -1.80 6.46 -6.81
C LEU A 335 -2.73 7.08 -7.85
N LEU A 336 -3.39 6.23 -8.62
CA LEU A 336 -4.47 6.60 -9.54
C LEU A 336 -5.81 6.33 -8.84
N ASP A 337 -6.56 5.31 -9.23
CA ASP A 337 -7.88 5.03 -8.64
C ASP A 337 -7.75 4.20 -7.36
N LEU A 338 -6.87 3.19 -7.38
CA LEU A 338 -6.65 2.31 -6.23
C LEU A 338 -5.17 1.90 -6.11
N LEU A 339 -4.64 2.06 -4.89
CA LEU A 339 -3.42 1.39 -4.44
C LEU A 339 -3.76 0.58 -3.19
N SER A 340 -3.87 -0.75 -3.36
CA SER A 340 -4.19 -1.70 -2.28
C SER A 340 -2.97 -2.55 -1.97
N ILE A 341 -2.58 -2.59 -0.70
CA ILE A 341 -1.42 -3.32 -0.22
C ILE A 341 -1.86 -4.20 0.94
N ASP A 342 -1.66 -5.51 0.82
CA ASP A 342 -2.07 -6.49 1.82
C ASP A 342 -0.88 -7.39 2.19
N THR A 343 -0.43 -7.31 3.44
CA THR A 343 0.69 -8.11 3.93
C THR A 343 0.27 -8.98 5.11
N LYS A 344 0.80 -10.19 5.25
CA LYS A 344 0.62 -10.99 6.49
C LYS A 344 1.81 -10.83 7.43
N SER A 345 3.02 -10.94 6.92
CA SER A 345 4.25 -10.77 7.67
C SER A 345 5.28 -10.06 6.81
N GLY A 346 5.80 -8.95 7.31
CA GLY A 346 6.80 -8.14 6.62
C GLY A 346 6.54 -6.65 6.76
N SER A 347 7.50 -5.83 6.34
CA SER A 347 7.35 -4.37 6.40
C SER A 347 6.89 -3.82 5.06
N VAL A 348 6.04 -2.80 5.09
CA VAL A 348 5.66 -2.00 3.93
C VAL A 348 6.40 -0.67 4.07
N ASN A 349 7.31 -0.36 3.16
CA ASN A 349 8.09 0.89 3.17
C ASN A 349 7.98 1.56 1.81
N ILE A 350 6.98 2.42 1.62
CA ILE A 350 6.65 2.95 0.30
C ILE A 350 6.53 4.48 0.27
N ALA A 351 6.85 5.04 -0.89
CA ALA A 351 6.45 6.38 -1.26
C ALA A 351 5.25 6.33 -2.21
N VAL A 352 4.25 7.19 -1.98
CA VAL A 352 3.04 7.25 -2.79
C VAL A 352 3.03 8.55 -3.58
N ALA A 353 2.93 8.45 -4.90
CA ALA A 353 2.84 9.60 -5.80
C ALA A 353 1.41 9.76 -6.32
N PRO A 354 0.63 10.73 -5.83
CA PRO A 354 -0.69 11.05 -6.38
C PRO A 354 -0.64 11.37 -7.88
N LYS A 355 -1.62 10.88 -8.64
CA LYS A 355 -1.78 11.13 -10.08
C LYS A 355 -3.21 11.56 -10.41
N GLU A 356 -3.31 12.30 -11.51
CA GLU A 356 -4.59 12.70 -12.11
C GLU A 356 -5.46 11.48 -12.44
N ALA A 357 -6.77 11.67 -12.39
CA ALA A 357 -7.70 10.64 -12.83
C ALA A 357 -7.53 10.35 -14.33
N VAL A 358 -7.59 9.08 -14.71
CA VAL A 358 -7.62 8.68 -16.13
C VAL A 358 -9.00 9.02 -16.69
N ASN A 359 -9.10 9.30 -18.00
CA ASN A 359 -10.40 9.49 -18.66
C ASN A 359 -11.31 8.25 -18.45
N GLY A 360 -12.48 8.43 -17.83
CA GLY A 360 -13.37 7.32 -17.42
C GLY A 360 -12.99 6.64 -16.09
N GLY A 361 -12.06 7.25 -15.35
CA GLY A 361 -11.59 6.88 -14.01
C GLY A 361 -12.59 7.23 -12.89
N SER A 362 -12.27 6.76 -11.68
CA SER A 362 -12.93 7.23 -10.46
C SER A 362 -12.51 8.67 -10.16
N GLU A 363 -13.38 9.48 -9.58
CA GLU A 363 -12.99 10.80 -9.05
C GLU A 363 -12.14 10.64 -7.77
N SER A 364 -12.43 9.62 -6.97
CA SER A 364 -11.70 9.31 -5.73
C SER A 364 -10.44 8.49 -5.99
N ALA A 365 -9.37 8.84 -5.28
CA ALA A 365 -8.11 8.12 -5.21
C ALA A 365 -8.02 7.37 -3.87
N VAL A 366 -8.12 6.04 -3.91
CA VAL A 366 -8.19 5.20 -2.70
C VAL A 366 -6.83 4.56 -2.41
N PHE A 367 -6.29 4.85 -1.24
CA PHE A 367 -5.12 4.17 -0.69
C PHE A 367 -5.54 3.23 0.45
N ARG A 368 -5.22 1.95 0.31
CA ARG A 368 -5.47 0.93 1.31
C ARG A 368 -4.20 0.17 1.64
N ALA A 369 -3.84 0.10 2.91
CA ALA A 369 -2.71 -0.71 3.37
C ALA A 369 -3.12 -1.53 4.59
N SER A 370 -3.08 -2.86 4.48
CA SER A 370 -3.36 -3.79 5.57
C SER A 370 -2.14 -4.65 5.90
N SER A 371 -1.91 -4.88 7.19
CA SER A 371 -0.92 -5.84 7.67
C SER A 371 -1.44 -6.67 8.83
N LEU A 372 -1.19 -7.98 8.83
CA LEU A 372 -1.38 -8.77 10.04
C LEU A 372 -0.25 -8.50 11.03
N SER A 373 1.00 -8.54 10.56
CA SER A 373 2.16 -8.22 11.38
C SER A 373 3.29 -7.55 10.60
N GLY A 374 3.80 -6.46 11.17
CA GLY A 374 4.90 -5.69 10.60
C GLY A 374 4.65 -4.18 10.66
N THR A 375 5.62 -3.42 10.17
CA THR A 375 5.54 -1.95 10.17
C THR A 375 5.06 -1.46 8.81
N ILE A 376 4.08 -0.55 8.81
CA ILE A 376 3.63 0.17 7.61
C ILE A 376 4.20 1.58 7.66
N ARG A 377 5.18 1.86 6.80
CA ARG A 377 5.75 3.19 6.55
C ARG A 377 5.31 3.71 5.20
N THR A 378 4.57 4.80 5.19
CA THR A 378 4.05 5.39 3.95
C THR A 378 4.25 6.89 3.93
N ASP A 379 4.86 7.40 2.87
CA ASP A 379 5.05 8.84 2.66
C ASP A 379 4.40 9.29 1.35
N PHE A 380 3.39 10.17 1.46
CA PHE A 380 2.76 10.78 0.30
C PHE A 380 3.59 11.95 -0.24
N GLU A 381 3.78 11.99 -1.55
CA GLU A 381 4.38 13.12 -2.24
C GLU A 381 3.43 14.32 -2.23
N ARG A 382 3.95 15.47 -1.81
CA ARG A 382 3.17 16.69 -1.60
C ARG A 382 3.38 17.76 -2.67
N LYS A 383 4.06 17.43 -3.77
CA LYS A 383 4.33 18.36 -4.88
C LYS A 383 3.34 18.07 -6.01
N ASN A 384 2.70 19.12 -6.54
CA ASN A 384 1.76 19.02 -7.66
C ASN A 384 0.67 17.96 -7.42
N ILE A 385 -0.04 18.11 -6.30
CA ILE A 385 -1.10 17.18 -5.92
C ILE A 385 -2.32 17.46 -6.81
N PRO A 386 -2.88 16.43 -7.47
CA PRO A 386 -4.07 16.56 -8.31
C PRO A 386 -5.31 16.85 -7.45
N ASP A 387 -6.30 17.51 -8.03
CA ASP A 387 -7.60 17.75 -7.39
C ASP A 387 -8.45 16.48 -7.43
N ARG A 388 -8.41 15.72 -6.32
CA ARG A 388 -9.10 14.44 -6.18
C ARG A 388 -9.53 14.21 -4.74
N ASP A 389 -10.56 13.40 -4.58
CA ASP A 389 -10.96 12.91 -3.26
C ASP A 389 -10.01 11.78 -2.79
N PHE A 390 -9.12 12.10 -1.86
CA PHE A 390 -8.19 11.13 -1.26
C PHE A 390 -8.83 10.36 -0.11
N GLN A 391 -9.01 9.05 -0.28
CA GLN A 391 -9.51 8.17 0.77
C GLN A 391 -8.38 7.26 1.26
N VAL A 392 -8.18 7.22 2.58
CA VAL A 392 -7.07 6.49 3.20
C VAL A 392 -7.61 5.47 4.20
N ALA A 393 -7.22 4.21 4.05
CA ALA A 393 -7.52 3.14 5.00
C ALA A 393 -6.22 2.39 5.33
N VAL A 394 -5.79 2.46 6.59
CA VAL A 394 -4.60 1.75 7.06
C VAL A 394 -4.95 0.92 8.28
N ASP A 395 -4.68 -0.38 8.21
CA ASP A 395 -5.02 -1.33 9.26
C ASP A 395 -3.86 -2.25 9.59
N THR A 396 -3.53 -2.38 10.87
CA THR A 396 -2.59 -3.39 11.36
C THR A 396 -3.16 -4.15 12.56
N LYS A 397 -2.79 -5.43 12.71
CA LYS A 397 -3.09 -6.17 13.95
C LYS A 397 -1.93 -6.08 14.93
N VAL A 398 -0.71 -6.36 14.48
CA VAL A 398 0.49 -6.32 15.34
C VAL A 398 1.62 -5.60 14.63
N GLY A 399 1.85 -4.34 14.99
CA GLY A 399 2.95 -3.54 14.48
C GLY A 399 2.62 -2.05 14.45
N SER A 400 3.57 -1.27 13.95
CA SER A 400 3.46 0.19 13.96
C SER A 400 3.03 0.71 12.59
N ILE A 401 2.21 1.77 12.61
CA ILE A 401 1.85 2.55 11.44
C ILE A 401 2.58 3.89 11.58
N GLU A 402 3.45 4.20 10.63
CA GLU A 402 4.20 5.44 10.58
C GLU A 402 4.01 6.08 9.21
N GLY A 403 3.74 7.38 9.13
CA GLY A 403 3.64 7.99 7.82
C GLY A 403 3.00 9.35 7.72
N SER A 404 3.03 9.88 6.49
CA SER A 404 2.40 11.12 6.10
C SER A 404 1.37 10.85 5.01
N PHE A 405 0.12 11.25 5.25
CA PHE A 405 -1.00 10.97 4.34
C PHE A 405 -1.70 12.25 3.91
N ILE A 406 -2.24 12.24 2.69
CA ILE A 406 -3.16 13.28 2.21
C ILE A 406 -4.58 12.87 2.63
N HIS A 407 -5.33 13.79 3.22
CA HIS A 407 -6.67 13.57 3.72
C HIS A 407 -7.71 14.27 2.83
N GLY A 408 -8.53 13.48 2.15
CA GLY A 408 -9.71 13.91 1.40
C GLY A 408 -10.97 13.78 2.26
N SER A 409 -11.96 13.02 1.79
CA SER A 409 -13.24 12.78 2.49
C SER A 409 -13.14 11.86 3.70
N LYS A 410 -12.26 10.84 3.66
CA LYS A 410 -12.18 9.81 4.70
C LYS A 410 -10.77 9.32 4.96
N THR A 411 -10.41 9.22 6.23
CA THR A 411 -9.20 8.56 6.69
C THR A 411 -9.49 7.67 7.89
N THR A 412 -9.18 6.38 7.79
CA THR A 412 -9.32 5.40 8.87
C THR A 412 -7.97 4.75 9.14
N ILE A 413 -7.47 4.84 10.37
CA ILE A 413 -6.20 4.24 10.79
C ILE A 413 -6.45 3.38 12.04
N THR A 414 -6.23 2.07 11.94
CA THR A 414 -6.49 1.16 13.05
C THR A 414 -5.31 0.26 13.36
N SER A 415 -5.05 0.05 14.66
CA SER A 415 -4.07 -0.89 15.17
C SER A 415 -4.69 -1.70 16.31
N VAL A 416 -4.35 -2.98 16.45
CA VAL A 416 -4.71 -3.73 17.68
C VAL A 416 -3.57 -3.59 18.69
N ALA A 417 -2.35 -3.97 18.31
CA ALA A 417 -1.17 -3.83 19.15
C ALA A 417 -0.05 -3.14 18.37
N GLY A 418 0.38 -1.98 18.83
CA GLY A 418 1.46 -1.19 18.24
C GLY A 418 1.13 0.30 18.15
N SER A 419 2.08 1.09 17.67
CA SER A 419 1.95 2.54 17.67
C SER A 419 1.42 3.08 16.35
N ILE A 420 0.58 4.11 16.43
CA ILE A 420 0.11 4.90 15.28
C ILE A 420 0.82 6.25 15.36
N ILE A 421 1.73 6.54 14.43
CA ILE A 421 2.44 7.81 14.32
C ILE A 421 2.17 8.38 12.93
N ALA A 422 1.12 9.18 12.81
CA ALA A 422 0.65 9.67 11.51
C ALA A 422 0.58 11.19 11.46
N THR A 423 0.98 11.76 10.32
CA THR A 423 0.70 13.16 9.98
C THR A 423 -0.29 13.20 8.82
N LEU A 424 -1.42 13.88 9.03
CA LEU A 424 -2.47 14.03 8.02
C LEU A 424 -2.45 15.45 7.45
N TYR A 425 -2.49 15.56 6.13
CA TYR A 425 -2.57 16.83 5.42
C TYR A 425 -3.93 16.93 4.73
N PRO A 426 -4.90 17.67 5.28
CA PRO A 426 -6.17 17.94 4.60
C PRO A 426 -5.92 18.50 3.21
N PHE A 427 -6.60 17.99 2.19
CA PHE A 427 -6.45 18.50 0.83
C PHE A 427 -7.04 19.92 0.73
N GLU A 428 -8.31 20.08 1.10
CA GLU A 428 -9.00 21.37 1.12
C GLU A 428 -9.79 21.55 2.43
N ALA A 429 -9.86 22.79 2.94
CA ALA A 429 -10.63 23.13 4.12
C ALA A 429 -12.04 23.65 3.77
N GLY A 430 -13.06 23.12 4.46
CA GLY A 430 -14.42 23.67 4.41
C GLY A 430 -15.21 23.41 3.13
N ALA A 431 -14.61 22.81 2.10
CA ALA A 431 -15.29 22.44 0.86
C ALA A 431 -16.37 21.37 1.10
N TYR A 432 -16.00 20.26 1.74
CA TYR A 432 -16.86 19.11 1.98
C TYR A 432 -16.75 18.61 3.44
N GLU A 433 -17.71 17.79 3.86
CA GLU A 433 -17.64 17.08 5.13
C GLU A 433 -16.60 15.97 5.04
N ASN A 434 -15.71 15.89 6.04
CA ASN A 434 -14.66 14.88 6.05
C ASN A 434 -14.51 14.21 7.42
N THR A 435 -13.99 12.98 7.39
CA THR A 435 -13.97 12.07 8.53
C THR A 435 -12.59 11.50 8.80
N ILE A 436 -12.13 11.58 10.05
CA ILE A 436 -10.88 10.97 10.50
C ILE A 436 -11.20 10.03 11.66
N GLU A 437 -10.87 8.75 11.51
CA GLU A 437 -11.07 7.74 12.52
C GLU A 437 -9.75 7.09 12.88
N THR A 438 -9.39 7.09 14.17
CA THR A 438 -8.27 6.31 14.67
C THR A 438 -8.69 5.39 15.81
N SER A 439 -8.24 4.15 15.79
CA SER A 439 -8.54 3.19 16.85
C SER A 439 -7.31 2.36 17.19
N THR A 440 -6.94 2.32 18.47
CA THR A 440 -5.89 1.42 18.97
C THR A 440 -6.40 0.62 20.17
N HIS A 441 -6.03 -0.65 20.31
CA HIS A 441 -6.33 -1.40 21.53
C HIS A 441 -5.17 -1.30 22.53
N SER A 442 -3.93 -1.38 22.06
CA SER A 442 -2.74 -1.22 22.88
C SER A 442 -1.62 -0.54 22.11
N GLY A 443 -1.12 0.58 22.63
CA GLY A 443 0.03 1.29 22.07
C GLY A 443 -0.15 2.80 22.07
N GLU A 444 0.85 3.51 21.54
CA GLU A 444 0.82 4.97 21.46
C GLU A 444 0.12 5.42 20.17
N THR A 445 -0.74 6.44 20.26
CA THR A 445 -1.32 7.12 19.10
C THR A 445 -0.86 8.56 19.08
N LYS A 446 0.06 8.88 18.18
CA LYS A 446 0.53 10.23 17.90
C LYS A 446 0.00 10.68 16.54
N LEU A 447 -1.01 11.52 16.54
CA LEU A 447 -1.65 12.03 15.33
C LEU A 447 -1.47 13.54 15.23
N LYS A 448 -0.87 13.99 14.13
CA LYS A 448 -0.76 15.41 13.81
C LYS A 448 -1.56 15.75 12.57
N ILE A 449 -2.50 16.68 12.68
CA ILE A 449 -3.20 17.26 11.54
C ILE A 449 -2.48 18.55 11.14
N GLY A 450 -2.04 18.61 9.89
CA GLY A 450 -1.40 19.78 9.30
C GLY A 450 -2.41 20.79 8.78
N ALA A 451 -1.89 21.93 8.32
CA ALA A 451 -2.68 22.89 7.57
C ALA A 451 -3.17 22.29 6.24
N PRO A 452 -4.31 22.75 5.71
CA PRO A 452 -4.80 22.38 4.39
C PRO A 452 -3.76 22.66 3.29
N LEU A 453 -3.68 21.76 2.31
CA LEU A 453 -2.76 21.89 1.18
C LEU A 453 -3.23 22.97 0.19
N VAL A 454 -4.54 23.03 -0.04
CA VAL A 454 -5.22 24.06 -0.82
C VAL A 454 -5.77 25.12 0.13
N ASN A 455 -5.51 26.40 -0.19
CA ASN A 455 -5.94 27.56 0.61
C ASN A 455 -5.54 27.48 2.10
N PRO A 456 -4.23 27.40 2.42
CA PRO A 456 -3.76 27.37 3.80
C PRO A 456 -4.25 28.60 4.57
N GLY A 457 -4.60 28.43 5.84
CA GLY A 457 -5.19 29.48 6.68
C GLY A 457 -6.72 29.55 6.62
N SER A 458 -7.38 28.80 5.73
CA SER A 458 -8.84 28.72 5.70
C SER A 458 -9.39 27.94 6.89
N VAL A 459 -10.52 28.38 7.43
CA VAL A 459 -11.13 27.76 8.61
C VAL A 459 -11.59 26.32 8.30
N MET A 460 -11.13 25.36 9.09
CA MET A 460 -11.56 23.96 9.05
C MET A 460 -12.77 23.78 9.98
N ASN A 461 -13.97 23.88 9.41
CA ASN A 461 -15.25 23.88 10.13
C ASN A 461 -16.21 22.72 9.77
N LYS A 462 -15.75 21.73 9.00
CA LYS A 462 -16.54 20.56 8.56
C LYS A 462 -15.83 19.22 8.82
N LEU A 463 -14.86 19.21 9.74
CA LEU A 463 -14.08 18.01 10.07
C LEU A 463 -14.70 17.27 11.24
N THR A 464 -15.09 16.01 11.02
CA THR A 464 -15.50 15.09 12.07
C THR A 464 -14.38 14.10 12.36
N SER A 465 -13.94 14.03 13.61
CA SER A 465 -12.83 13.18 14.02
C SER A 465 -13.19 12.34 15.24
N SER A 466 -12.79 11.06 15.21
CA SER A 466 -12.99 10.12 16.31
C SER A 466 -11.72 9.33 16.59
N HIS A 467 -11.21 9.46 17.80
CA HIS A 467 -10.00 8.80 18.27
C HIS A 467 -10.34 7.90 19.46
N LYS A 468 -10.01 6.61 19.38
CA LYS A 468 -10.31 5.64 20.44
C LYS A 468 -9.06 4.87 20.82
N THR A 469 -8.82 4.72 22.12
CA THR A 469 -7.79 3.84 22.67
C THR A 469 -8.35 3.04 23.84
N ILE A 470 -7.93 1.78 23.99
CA ILE A 470 -8.20 1.02 25.22
C ILE A 470 -7.08 1.22 26.22
N SER A 471 -5.83 1.04 25.80
CA SER A 471 -4.66 1.21 26.66
C SER A 471 -3.51 1.87 25.90
N GLY A 472 -2.99 2.96 26.45
CA GLY A 472 -1.79 3.62 25.94
C GLY A 472 -1.90 5.15 25.93
N ALA A 473 -0.86 5.80 25.42
CA ALA A 473 -0.82 7.26 25.30
C ALA A 473 -1.46 7.71 23.98
N MET A 474 -2.20 8.82 24.02
CA MET A 474 -2.75 9.49 22.86
C MET A 474 -2.26 10.93 22.84
N ASP A 475 -1.52 11.32 21.81
CA ASP A 475 -1.04 12.68 21.53
C ASP A 475 -1.68 13.16 20.22
N LEU A 476 -2.66 14.08 20.35
CA LEU A 476 -3.39 14.64 19.22
C LEU A 476 -2.99 16.10 19.04
N THR A 477 -2.52 16.46 17.85
CA THR A 477 -2.18 17.84 17.49
C THR A 477 -3.03 18.31 16.31
N TYR A 478 -3.81 19.37 16.51
CA TYR A 478 -4.67 20.00 15.50
C TYR A 478 -4.18 21.41 15.15
N PRO A 479 -4.38 21.87 13.90
CA PRO A 479 -3.84 23.14 13.41
C PRO A 479 -4.64 24.35 13.95
N GLN A 480 -4.11 25.58 13.75
CA GLN A 480 -4.77 26.81 14.22
C GLN A 480 -6.06 27.09 13.46
N GLU A 481 -6.16 26.60 12.24
CA GLU A 481 -7.30 26.70 11.33
C GLU A 481 -8.50 25.89 11.80
N TRP A 482 -8.31 24.91 12.71
CA TRP A 482 -9.41 24.11 13.24
C TRP A 482 -10.31 24.94 14.15
N GLU A 483 -11.60 24.97 13.81
CA GLU A 483 -12.68 25.55 14.60
C GLU A 483 -13.83 24.57 14.74
N GLY A 484 -14.27 24.34 15.97
CA GLY A 484 -15.25 23.32 16.27
C GLY A 484 -15.42 23.03 17.75
N HIS A 485 -16.10 21.93 18.00
CA HIS A 485 -16.36 21.39 19.31
C HIS A 485 -15.50 20.14 19.56
N LEU A 486 -14.92 20.03 20.74
CA LEU A 486 -14.20 18.83 21.16
C LEU A 486 -14.77 18.28 22.45
N GLU A 487 -14.88 16.96 22.49
CA GLU A 487 -15.35 16.19 23.63
C GLU A 487 -14.38 15.02 23.85
N GLY A 488 -13.98 14.81 25.10
CA GLY A 488 -13.14 13.67 25.42
C GLY A 488 -13.39 13.08 26.79
N SER A 489 -13.12 11.78 26.89
CA SER A 489 -13.31 11.03 28.13
C SER A 489 -12.20 10.00 28.35
N THR A 490 -11.88 9.76 29.63
CA THR A 490 -11.04 8.64 30.06
C THR A 490 -11.60 7.99 31.31
N LEU A 491 -11.54 6.66 31.42
CA LEU A 491 -11.93 5.96 32.64
C LEU A 491 -10.82 6.01 33.70
N ASN A 492 -9.60 5.59 33.35
CA ASN A 492 -8.46 5.51 34.28
C ASN A 492 -7.22 6.12 33.63
N GLY A 493 -7.10 7.44 33.68
CA GLY A 493 -6.05 8.14 32.95
C GLY A 493 -5.95 9.62 33.25
N SER A 494 -5.03 10.29 32.58
CA SER A 494 -4.90 11.75 32.62
C SER A 494 -5.39 12.36 31.32
N LEU A 495 -6.10 13.49 31.43
CA LEU A 495 -6.47 14.34 30.30
C LEU A 495 -5.69 15.65 30.41
N HIS A 496 -5.00 16.01 29.34
CA HIS A 496 -4.37 17.30 29.18
C HIS A 496 -4.86 17.92 27.87
N LEU A 497 -5.37 19.15 27.97
CA LEU A 497 -5.88 19.92 26.84
C LEU A 497 -5.20 21.29 26.88
N GLU A 498 -4.61 21.65 25.75
CA GLU A 498 -3.91 22.92 25.57
C GLU A 498 -4.21 23.48 24.17
N GLY A 499 -4.25 24.80 24.04
CA GLY A 499 -4.44 25.43 22.75
C GLY A 499 -4.94 26.86 22.85
N ARG A 500 -4.51 27.67 21.89
CA ARG A 500 -4.94 29.06 21.76
C ARG A 500 -6.40 29.13 21.31
N ASP A 501 -7.14 30.07 21.90
CA ASP A 501 -8.55 30.35 21.59
C ASP A 501 -9.51 29.19 21.95
N LEU A 502 -9.09 28.26 22.83
CA LEU A 502 -9.94 27.21 23.37
C LEU A 502 -10.73 27.72 24.59
N GLU A 503 -12.04 27.59 24.50
CA GLU A 503 -12.98 27.85 25.59
C GLU A 503 -13.39 26.53 26.25
N LEU A 504 -13.05 26.35 27.53
CA LEU A 504 -13.50 25.20 28.31
C LEU A 504 -15.00 25.34 28.61
N VAL A 505 -15.79 24.39 28.11
CA VAL A 505 -17.26 24.38 28.30
C VAL A 505 -17.62 23.60 29.54
N LYS A 506 -17.06 22.38 29.67
CA LYS A 506 -17.38 21.47 30.76
C LYS A 506 -16.17 20.65 31.15
N LYS A 507 -16.06 20.37 32.44
CA LYS A 507 -15.05 19.50 33.02
C LYS A 507 -15.66 18.79 34.22
N GLY A 508 -15.45 17.49 34.34
CA GLY A 508 -15.94 16.76 35.50
C GLY A 508 -15.74 15.27 35.38
N GLU A 509 -16.56 14.53 36.11
CA GLU A 509 -16.64 13.08 36.03
C GLU A 509 -17.92 12.69 35.29
N GLY A 510 -17.78 12.07 34.12
CA GLY A 510 -18.93 11.55 33.37
C GLY A 510 -19.43 10.20 33.90
N VAL A 511 -18.53 9.44 34.53
CA VAL A 511 -18.77 8.15 35.18
C VAL A 511 -17.95 8.11 36.48
N PRO A 512 -18.36 7.35 37.51
CA PRO A 512 -17.59 7.27 38.76
C PRO A 512 -16.13 6.86 38.50
N GLY A 513 -15.19 7.74 38.88
CA GLY A 513 -13.75 7.54 38.69
C GLY A 513 -13.21 7.91 37.30
N GLY A 514 -14.07 8.21 36.32
CA GLY A 514 -13.67 8.65 34.98
C GLY A 514 -13.65 10.17 34.85
N SER A 515 -12.75 10.70 34.02
CA SER A 515 -12.66 12.13 33.71
C SER A 515 -13.27 12.44 32.35
N THR A 516 -14.01 13.55 32.25
CA THR A 516 -14.56 14.09 31.01
C THR A 516 -14.20 15.56 30.83
N ILE A 517 -13.99 15.96 29.58
CA ILE A 517 -13.70 17.33 29.19
C ILE A 517 -14.44 17.69 27.91
N GLU A 518 -14.91 18.93 27.85
CA GLU A 518 -15.62 19.50 26.71
C GLU A 518 -15.10 20.91 26.50
N ALA A 519 -14.66 21.21 25.28
CA ALA A 519 -14.17 22.53 24.92
C ALA A 519 -14.62 22.92 23.51
N LYS A 520 -14.50 24.20 23.21
CA LYS A 520 -14.91 24.76 21.93
C LYS A 520 -13.87 25.77 21.45
N LYS A 521 -13.68 25.86 20.14
CA LYS A 521 -12.86 26.88 19.50
C LYS A 521 -13.62 27.51 18.35
N GLY A 522 -13.74 28.84 18.37
CA GLY A 522 -14.38 29.60 17.30
C GLY A 522 -15.87 29.26 17.12
N LYS A 523 -16.38 29.44 15.89
CA LYS A 523 -17.79 29.19 15.54
C LYS A 523 -17.94 28.10 14.47
N GLY A 524 -16.86 27.39 14.14
CA GLY A 524 -16.87 26.29 13.19
C GLY A 524 -17.73 25.10 13.65
N GLY A 525 -18.15 24.28 12.68
CA GLY A 525 -18.96 23.08 12.88
C GLY A 525 -18.16 21.77 12.96
N SER A 526 -16.82 21.84 13.07
CA SER A 526 -16.01 20.62 13.22
C SER A 526 -16.30 19.96 14.56
N LYS A 527 -16.19 18.63 14.61
CA LYS A 527 -16.37 17.83 15.81
C LYS A 527 -15.16 16.94 16.04
N MET A 528 -14.57 16.97 17.23
CA MET A 528 -13.52 16.05 17.65
C MET A 528 -13.98 15.25 18.86
N THR A 529 -13.87 13.93 18.78
CA THR A 529 -14.16 13.02 19.89
C THR A 529 -12.93 12.18 20.19
N PHE A 530 -12.52 12.10 21.44
CA PHE A 530 -11.41 11.22 21.84
C PHE A 530 -11.74 10.46 23.12
N ASN A 531 -11.57 9.14 23.11
CA ASN A 531 -11.93 8.27 24.22
C ASN A 531 -10.79 7.33 24.57
N SER A 532 -10.51 7.20 25.86
CA SER A 532 -9.53 6.26 26.42
C SER A 532 -10.15 5.42 27.54
N ILE A 533 -9.76 4.16 27.68
CA ILE A 533 -10.07 3.40 28.91
C ILE A 533 -8.95 3.58 29.92
N SER A 534 -7.70 3.42 29.50
CA SER A 534 -6.53 3.68 30.34
C SER A 534 -5.37 4.33 29.59
N GLY A 535 -4.65 5.20 30.30
CA GLY A 535 -3.48 5.92 29.79
C GLY A 535 -3.67 7.44 29.74
N SER A 536 -2.73 8.14 29.13
CA SER A 536 -2.72 9.61 29.06
C SER A 536 -3.22 10.10 27.70
N CYS A 537 -4.13 11.08 27.70
CA CYS A 537 -4.53 11.80 26.50
C CYS A 537 -4.02 13.24 26.58
N GLU A 538 -3.18 13.62 25.62
CA GLU A 538 -2.67 14.96 25.41
C GLU A 538 -3.25 15.49 24.09
N VAL A 539 -3.94 16.62 24.17
CA VAL A 539 -4.62 17.22 23.04
C VAL A 539 -4.18 18.68 22.91
N LYS A 540 -3.62 19.01 21.75
CA LYS A 540 -3.09 20.34 21.40
C LYS A 540 -3.87 20.89 20.22
N VAL A 541 -4.46 22.07 20.37
CA VAL A 541 -5.21 22.72 19.28
C VAL A 541 -4.64 24.11 19.00
N GLY A 542 -4.14 24.31 17.79
CA GLY A 542 -3.59 25.59 17.35
C GLY A 542 -2.15 25.83 17.76
N LYS A 543 -1.75 27.11 17.79
CA LYS A 543 -0.40 27.50 18.23
C LYS A 543 -0.33 27.42 19.76
N LEU A 544 0.72 26.79 20.27
CA LEU A 544 1.05 26.76 21.69
C LEU A 544 1.86 27.99 22.06
#